data_AF-A0A7C2IKE7-F1
#
_entry.id   AF-A0A7C2IKE7-F1
#
_cell.length_a   1.000
_cell.length_b   1.000
_cell.length_c   1.000
_cell.angle_alpha   90.00
_cell.angle_beta   90.00
_cell.angle_gamma   90.00
#
_symmetry.space_group_name_H-M   'P 1'
#
loop_
_entity.id
_entity.type
_entity.pdbx_description
1 polymer ?
#
loop_
_entity_poly.entity_id
_entity_poly.type
_entity_poly.pdbx_seq_one_letter_code
_entity_poly.pdbx_strand_id
1 'polypeptide(L)'
;MTEETISLDRYFAAVWRAKWLIFLAVAGATAITAFLGFRQPTLYTASALIEVGRVWKEPLEDTYTTTEVINSAGFTHRLAEKIGLRPGQLRRSVRAETVTAGPRRTRYPILVRITATTESFEESERLARVVAGAIIEEHGELFDRALAPRLERQAALEEMLKGQSGEAVMRLQAELAEVKANNTSPTVTEKTRLVEPVVPGAIIAPAPWRGVAVSAMLALFATVAAAILLELLRPAGAMKSRAVKLE
;
A
#
# COMPACT_ATOMS: atom_id res chain seq x y z
N MET A 1 20.63 -27.88 54.46
CA MET A 1 20.29 -27.37 53.12
C MET A 1 21.61 -26.97 52.49
N THR A 2 22.15 -27.83 51.63
CA THR A 2 23.35 -27.49 50.86
C THR A 2 22.93 -26.55 49.75
N GLU A 3 23.44 -25.33 49.76
CA GLU A 3 23.24 -24.38 48.66
C GLU A 3 23.85 -24.99 47.39
N GLU A 4 22.99 -25.46 46.48
CA GLU A 4 23.40 -25.82 45.14
C GLU A 4 23.85 -24.54 44.43
N THR A 5 25.16 -24.30 44.46
CA THR A 5 25.77 -23.22 43.68
C THR A 5 25.72 -23.64 42.21
N ILE A 6 24.82 -23.01 41.45
CA ILE A 6 24.74 -23.19 40.01
C ILE A 6 26.04 -22.67 39.40
N SER A 7 26.94 -23.58 39.04
CA SER A 7 28.22 -23.24 38.41
C SER A 7 28.00 -22.82 36.95
N LEU A 8 28.25 -21.54 36.67
CA LEU A 8 28.15 -20.98 35.31
C LEU A 8 29.21 -21.57 34.36
N ASP A 9 30.33 -22.05 34.92
CA ASP A 9 31.47 -22.59 34.17
C ASP A 9 31.10 -23.77 33.26
N ARG A 10 30.15 -24.60 33.71
CA ARG A 10 29.67 -25.74 32.91
C ARG A 10 29.01 -25.29 31.62
N TYR A 11 28.22 -24.22 31.67
CA TYR A 11 27.54 -23.66 30.50
C TYR A 11 28.53 -23.00 29.53
N PHE A 12 29.50 -22.24 30.07
CA PHE A 12 30.58 -21.67 29.25
C PHE A 12 31.40 -22.75 28.54
N ALA A 13 31.78 -23.82 29.25
CA ALA A 13 32.52 -24.94 28.67
C ALA A 13 31.72 -25.68 27.57
N ALA A 14 30.39 -25.76 27.70
CA ALA A 14 29.53 -26.35 26.66
C ALA A 14 29.54 -25.50 25.39
N VAL A 15 29.33 -24.19 25.53
CA VAL A 15 29.36 -23.23 24.40
C VAL A 15 30.75 -23.20 23.75
N TRP A 16 31.82 -23.20 24.53
CA TRP A 16 33.19 -23.20 24.02
C TRP A 16 33.53 -24.47 23.22
N ARG A 17 33.07 -25.64 23.67
CA ARG A 17 33.21 -26.90 22.92
C ARG A 17 32.44 -26.88 21.60
N ALA A 18 31.30 -26.21 21.55
CA ALA A 18 30.46 -26.08 20.36
C ALA A 18 30.83 -24.90 19.44
N LYS A 19 31.90 -24.15 19.72
CA LYS A 19 32.22 -22.88 19.02
C LYS A 19 32.25 -22.99 17.48
N TRP A 20 32.78 -24.09 16.94
CA TRP A 20 32.85 -24.30 15.49
C TRP A 20 31.48 -24.62 14.89
N LEU A 21 30.63 -25.36 15.59
CA LEU A 21 29.25 -25.63 15.15
C LEU A 21 28.41 -24.37 15.19
N ILE A 22 28.54 -23.57 16.26
CA ILE A 22 27.87 -22.26 16.39
C ILE A 22 28.30 -21.36 15.23
N PHE A 23 29.61 -21.24 14.98
CA PHE A 23 30.13 -20.42 13.88
C PHE A 23 29.60 -20.87 12.51
N LEU A 24 29.66 -22.17 12.21
CA LEU A 24 29.20 -22.72 10.94
C LEU A 24 27.69 -22.50 10.74
N ALA A 25 26.90 -22.68 11.80
CA ALA A 25 25.46 -22.46 11.74
C ALA A 25 25.10 -20.99 11.53
N VAL A 26 25.78 -20.07 12.22
CA VAL A 26 25.61 -18.61 12.02
C VAL A 26 26.03 -18.21 10.61
N ALA A 27 27.20 -18.67 10.15
CA ALA A 27 27.69 -18.40 8.80
C ALA A 27 26.74 -18.96 7.72
N GLY A 28 26.23 -20.18 7.91
CA GLY A 28 25.26 -20.81 7.02
C GLY A 28 23.94 -20.05 6.95
N ALA A 29 23.37 -19.67 8.10
CA ALA A 29 22.16 -18.85 8.16
C ALA A 29 22.35 -17.49 7.47
N THR A 30 23.47 -16.82 7.77
CA THR A 30 23.86 -15.55 7.14
C THR A 30 23.96 -15.69 5.62
N ALA A 31 24.63 -16.74 5.13
CA ALA A 31 24.81 -16.99 3.71
C ALA A 31 23.48 -17.27 2.99
N ILE A 32 22.60 -18.09 3.59
CA ILE A 32 21.27 -18.37 3.05
C ILE A 32 20.43 -17.09 2.97
N THR A 33 20.38 -16.31 4.06
CA THR A 33 19.61 -15.06 4.08
C THR A 33 20.17 -14.02 3.11
N ALA A 34 21.49 -13.91 2.98
CA ALA A 34 22.11 -13.05 1.99
C ALA A 34 21.74 -13.50 0.57
N PHE A 35 21.85 -14.80 0.27
CA PHE A 35 21.48 -15.37 -1.03
C PHE A 35 20.01 -15.10 -1.40
N LEU A 36 19.09 -15.29 -0.44
CA LEU A 36 17.68 -14.97 -0.63
C LEU A 36 17.44 -13.46 -0.80
N GLY A 37 18.14 -12.62 -0.04
CA GLY A 37 18.06 -11.16 -0.14
C GLY A 37 18.50 -10.64 -1.50
N PHE A 38 19.56 -11.20 -2.10
CA PHE A 38 20.02 -10.84 -3.44
C PHE A 38 19.08 -11.28 -4.56
N ARG A 39 18.18 -12.24 -4.30
CA ARG A 39 17.16 -12.68 -5.27
C ARG A 39 15.86 -11.89 -5.22
N GLN A 40 15.71 -10.97 -4.26
CA GLN A 40 14.53 -10.13 -4.19
C GLN A 40 14.61 -9.04 -5.26
N PRO A 41 13.60 -8.90 -6.13
CA PRO A 41 13.60 -7.87 -7.16
C PRO A 41 13.52 -6.49 -6.53
N THR A 42 14.18 -5.51 -7.15
CA THR A 42 13.99 -4.10 -6.82
C THR A 42 12.61 -3.68 -7.28
N LEU A 43 11.82 -3.10 -6.37
CA LEU A 43 10.49 -2.63 -6.69
C LEU A 43 10.51 -1.13 -6.93
N TYR A 44 9.88 -0.69 -8.01
CA TYR A 44 9.70 0.71 -8.38
C TYR A 44 8.26 1.11 -8.11
N THR A 45 8.07 2.27 -7.52
CA THR A 45 6.73 2.82 -7.30
C THR A 45 6.45 3.97 -8.27
N ALA A 46 5.19 4.17 -8.62
CA ALA A 46 4.71 5.37 -9.30
C ALA A 46 3.37 5.78 -8.67
N SER A 47 3.14 7.07 -8.55
CA SER A 47 1.93 7.61 -7.90
C SER A 47 1.15 8.52 -8.83
N ALA A 48 -0.17 8.31 -8.87
CA ALA A 48 -1.13 9.19 -9.51
C ALA A 48 -2.01 9.85 -8.43
N LEU A 49 -2.22 11.16 -8.54
CA LEU A 49 -3.12 11.91 -7.66
C LEU A 49 -4.37 12.30 -8.44
N ILE A 50 -5.52 11.85 -7.93
CA ILE A 50 -6.83 12.13 -8.53
C ILE A 50 -7.60 13.09 -7.64
N GLU A 51 -8.11 14.15 -8.25
CA GLU A 51 -9.12 15.03 -7.67
C GLU A 51 -10.49 14.50 -8.10
N VAL A 52 -11.31 14.12 -7.12
CA VAL A 52 -12.68 13.63 -7.38
C VAL A 52 -13.53 14.80 -7.86
N GLY A 53 -14.20 14.61 -8.99
CA GLY A 53 -15.07 15.62 -9.57
C GLY A 53 -16.26 15.97 -8.68
N ARG A 54 -16.94 17.04 -9.06
CA ARG A 54 -18.09 17.60 -8.34
C ARG A 54 -19.12 18.15 -9.31
N VAL A 55 -20.38 18.14 -8.90
CA VAL A 55 -21.48 18.84 -9.57
C VAL A 55 -22.11 19.75 -8.55
N TRP A 56 -22.15 21.05 -8.81
CA TRP A 56 -22.80 22.01 -7.91
C TRP A 56 -22.24 22.03 -6.48
N LYS A 57 -20.90 21.95 -6.35
CA LYS A 57 -20.14 21.82 -5.09
C LYS A 57 -20.33 20.50 -4.34
N GLU A 58 -21.20 19.61 -4.83
CA GLU A 58 -21.38 18.27 -4.28
C GLU A 58 -20.36 17.34 -4.94
N PRO A 59 -19.48 16.66 -4.18
CA PRO A 59 -18.57 15.69 -4.75
C PRO A 59 -19.36 14.56 -5.41
N LEU A 60 -18.90 14.08 -6.57
CA LEU A 60 -19.54 12.97 -7.28
C LEU A 60 -19.62 11.71 -6.42
N GLU A 61 -18.55 11.48 -5.67
CA GLU A 61 -18.42 10.38 -4.72
C GLU A 61 -17.51 10.82 -3.58
N ASP A 62 -17.70 10.25 -2.40
CA ASP A 62 -16.78 10.47 -1.29
C ASP A 62 -15.40 9.83 -1.57
N THR A 63 -14.33 10.55 -1.22
CA THR A 63 -12.95 10.11 -1.49
C THR A 63 -12.59 8.79 -0.81
N TYR A 64 -13.18 8.48 0.36
CA TYR A 64 -12.99 7.18 0.99
C TYR A 64 -13.70 6.08 0.22
N THR A 65 -14.94 6.31 -0.23
CA THR A 65 -15.68 5.35 -1.06
C THR A 65 -14.92 5.06 -2.35
N THR A 66 -14.45 6.09 -3.07
CA THR A 66 -13.64 5.90 -4.29
C THR A 66 -12.37 5.08 -3.99
N THR A 67 -11.73 5.33 -2.86
CA THR A 67 -10.55 4.55 -2.41
C THR A 67 -10.89 3.09 -2.13
N GLU A 68 -12.03 2.82 -1.49
CA GLU A 68 -12.53 1.47 -1.25
C GLU A 68 -12.90 0.76 -2.56
N VAL A 69 -13.53 1.46 -3.50
CA VAL A 69 -13.87 0.95 -4.84
C VAL A 69 -12.60 0.53 -5.59
N ILE A 70 -11.56 1.37 -5.63
CA ILE A 70 -10.28 1.04 -6.29
C ILE A 70 -9.62 -0.19 -5.67
N ASN A 71 -9.67 -0.29 -4.34
CA ASN A 71 -9.09 -1.42 -3.61
C ASN A 71 -10.00 -2.67 -3.60
N SER A 72 -11.22 -2.59 -4.15
CA SER A 72 -12.18 -3.68 -4.17
C SER A 72 -11.78 -4.79 -5.14
N ALA A 73 -12.21 -6.02 -4.83
CA ALA A 73 -11.98 -7.17 -5.70
C ALA A 73 -12.70 -7.02 -7.06
N GLY A 74 -13.90 -6.41 -7.06
CA GLY A 74 -14.70 -6.21 -8.26
C GLY A 74 -14.02 -5.28 -9.26
N PHE A 75 -13.56 -4.12 -8.81
CA PHE A 75 -12.80 -3.19 -9.65
C PHE A 75 -11.50 -3.84 -10.15
N THR A 76 -10.74 -4.48 -9.26
CA THR A 76 -9.49 -5.16 -9.61
C THR A 76 -9.72 -6.24 -10.67
N HIS A 77 -10.79 -7.03 -10.57
CA HIS A 77 -11.06 -8.10 -11.53
C HIS A 77 -11.35 -7.54 -12.93
N ARG A 78 -12.27 -6.56 -13.03
CA ARG A 78 -12.61 -5.91 -14.30
C ARG A 78 -11.40 -5.24 -14.95
N LEU A 79 -10.61 -4.51 -14.15
CA LEU A 79 -9.44 -3.83 -14.67
C LEU A 79 -8.35 -4.82 -15.10
N ALA A 80 -8.13 -5.88 -14.31
CA ALA A 80 -7.18 -6.94 -14.65
C ALA A 80 -7.52 -7.64 -15.97
N GLU A 81 -8.80 -7.92 -16.21
CA GLU A 81 -9.30 -8.45 -17.48
C GLU A 81 -9.04 -7.47 -18.64
N LYS A 82 -9.34 -6.18 -18.47
CA LYS A 82 -9.12 -5.13 -19.47
C LYS A 82 -7.65 -5.00 -19.89
N ILE A 83 -6.71 -5.21 -18.96
CA ILE A 83 -5.27 -5.03 -19.20
C ILE A 83 -4.50 -6.35 -19.41
N GLY A 84 -5.18 -7.50 -19.36
CA GLY A 84 -4.56 -8.82 -19.53
C GLY A 84 -3.65 -9.25 -18.38
N LEU A 85 -3.88 -8.77 -17.15
CA LEU A 85 -3.15 -9.20 -15.95
C LEU A 85 -3.98 -10.17 -15.10
N ARG A 86 -3.30 -10.94 -14.24
CA ARG A 86 -4.00 -11.74 -13.24
C ARG A 86 -4.53 -10.83 -12.12
N PRO A 87 -5.78 -10.98 -11.65
CA PRO A 87 -6.33 -10.14 -10.58
C PRO A 87 -5.47 -10.11 -9.31
N GLY A 88 -4.89 -11.25 -8.92
CA GLY A 88 -3.98 -11.34 -7.77
C GLY A 88 -2.62 -10.64 -7.97
N GLN A 89 -2.18 -10.42 -9.21
CA GLN A 89 -1.01 -9.60 -9.50
C GLN A 89 -1.37 -8.11 -9.36
N LEU A 90 -2.46 -7.68 -10.00
CA LEU A 90 -2.92 -6.29 -9.93
C LEU A 90 -3.18 -5.84 -8.49
N ARG A 91 -3.86 -6.67 -7.68
CA ARG A 91 -4.14 -6.39 -6.26
C ARG A 91 -2.88 -6.18 -5.42
N ARG A 92 -1.77 -6.86 -5.75
CA ARG A 92 -0.49 -6.72 -5.03
C ARG A 92 0.31 -5.51 -5.50
N SER A 93 0.13 -5.14 -6.76
CA SER A 93 0.86 -4.03 -7.38
C SER A 93 0.19 -2.68 -7.17
N VAL A 94 -1.14 -2.62 -7.03
CA VAL A 94 -1.88 -1.35 -6.94
C VAL A 94 -2.50 -1.19 -5.56
N ARG A 95 -2.35 0.02 -5.00
CA ARG A 95 -3.00 0.43 -3.75
C ARG A 95 -3.47 1.87 -3.86
N ALA A 96 -4.72 2.11 -3.48
CA ALA A 96 -5.25 3.46 -3.33
C ALA A 96 -5.29 3.88 -1.86
N GLU A 97 -5.01 5.16 -1.60
CA GLU A 97 -5.07 5.77 -0.28
C GLU A 97 -5.64 7.19 -0.37
N THR A 98 -6.48 7.56 0.59
CA THR A 98 -7.00 8.92 0.70
C THR A 98 -5.93 9.86 1.23
N VAL A 99 -5.66 10.95 0.50
CA VAL A 99 -4.80 12.04 0.95
C VAL A 99 -5.66 13.05 1.70
N THR A 100 -5.34 13.27 2.97
CA THR A 100 -6.05 14.22 3.83
C THR A 100 -5.22 15.48 4.05
N ALA A 101 -5.85 16.65 3.99
CA ALA A 101 -5.26 17.92 4.40
C ALA A 101 -5.88 18.46 5.70
N GLY A 102 -5.19 19.39 6.34
CA GLY A 102 -5.66 20.08 7.54
C GLY A 102 -5.02 19.64 8.87
N PRO A 103 -5.35 20.33 9.97
CA PRO A 103 -4.87 20.02 11.32
C PRO A 103 -5.24 18.60 11.76
N ARG A 104 -4.50 18.02 12.72
CA ARG A 104 -4.75 16.64 13.23
C ARG A 104 -6.21 16.35 13.64
N ARG A 105 -6.97 17.37 14.06
CA ARG A 105 -8.36 17.23 14.52
C ARG A 105 -9.41 17.49 13.44
N THR A 106 -9.02 18.04 12.30
CA THR A 106 -9.91 18.48 11.21
C THR A 106 -9.30 18.10 9.87
N ARG A 107 -8.94 16.83 9.74
CA ARG A 107 -8.46 16.27 8.48
C ARG A 107 -9.64 16.07 7.54
N TYR A 108 -9.57 16.70 6.37
CA TYR A 108 -10.53 16.50 5.30
C TYR A 108 -9.84 15.79 4.14
N PRO A 109 -10.50 14.80 3.52
CA PRO A 109 -9.97 14.17 2.31
C PRO A 109 -9.97 15.19 1.17
N ILE A 110 -8.86 15.26 0.44
CA ILE A 110 -8.72 16.17 -0.70
C ILE A 110 -8.52 15.41 -2.00
N LEU A 111 -7.75 14.33 -1.98
CA LEU A 111 -7.31 13.61 -3.18
C LEU A 111 -7.30 12.10 -2.92
N VAL A 112 -7.39 11.32 -3.99
CA VAL A 112 -7.08 9.89 -3.99
C VAL A 112 -5.68 9.69 -4.55
N ARG A 113 -4.79 9.07 -3.78
CA ARG A 113 -3.46 8.66 -4.25
C ARG A 113 -3.49 7.19 -4.65
N ILE A 114 -3.22 6.93 -5.92
CA ILE A 114 -3.04 5.59 -6.45
C ILE A 114 -1.54 5.33 -6.57
N THR A 115 -1.05 4.28 -5.90
CA THR A 115 0.35 3.84 -5.98
C THR A 115 0.42 2.51 -6.70
N ALA A 116 1.19 2.46 -7.79
CA ALA A 116 1.51 1.23 -8.50
C ALA A 116 2.96 0.81 -8.19
N THR A 117 3.19 -0.48 -7.97
CA THR A 117 4.46 -1.09 -7.59
C THR A 117 4.77 -2.28 -8.47
N THR A 118 5.87 -2.22 -9.22
CA THR A 118 6.31 -3.26 -10.16
C THR A 118 7.84 -3.35 -10.20
N GLU A 119 8.41 -4.25 -11.00
CA GLU A 119 9.87 -4.43 -11.12
C GLU A 119 10.52 -3.44 -12.11
N SER A 120 9.71 -2.63 -12.80
CA SER A 120 10.17 -1.61 -13.75
C SER A 120 9.51 -0.27 -13.50
N PHE A 121 10.29 0.81 -13.63
CA PHE A 121 9.79 2.18 -13.53
C PHE A 121 8.66 2.46 -14.53
N GLU A 122 8.87 2.11 -15.80
CA GLU A 122 7.92 2.37 -16.89
C GLU A 122 6.62 1.59 -16.69
N GLU A 123 6.74 0.36 -16.17
CA GLU A 123 5.58 -0.48 -15.91
C GLU A 123 4.75 0.06 -14.73
N SER A 124 5.40 0.55 -13.67
CA SER A 124 4.71 1.21 -12.56
C SER A 124 3.98 2.48 -13.01
N GLU A 125 4.63 3.33 -13.81
CA GLU A 125 4.00 4.54 -14.34
C GLU A 125 2.80 4.21 -15.23
N ARG A 126 2.98 3.27 -16.17
CA ARG A 126 1.91 2.78 -17.05
C ARG A 126 0.74 2.25 -16.24
N LEU A 127 1.02 1.42 -15.23
CA LEU A 127 -0.02 0.82 -14.40
C LEU A 127 -0.79 1.86 -13.59
N ALA A 128 -0.10 2.80 -12.94
CA ALA A 128 -0.75 3.90 -12.21
C ALA A 128 -1.62 4.75 -13.14
N ARG A 129 -1.14 5.07 -14.35
CA ARG A 129 -1.90 5.81 -15.37
C ARG A 129 -3.15 5.07 -15.80
N VAL A 130 -3.05 3.76 -16.05
CA VAL A 130 -4.19 2.95 -16.49
C VAL A 130 -5.26 2.84 -15.39
N VAL A 131 -4.86 2.63 -14.14
CA VAL A 131 -5.80 2.59 -13.01
C VAL A 131 -6.49 3.95 -12.86
N ALA A 132 -5.73 5.04 -12.92
CA ALA A 132 -6.30 6.38 -12.83
C ALA A 132 -7.25 6.70 -13.98
N GLY A 133 -6.88 6.31 -15.21
CA GLY A 133 -7.73 6.47 -16.39
C GLY A 133 -9.05 5.71 -16.27
N ALA A 134 -9.03 4.49 -15.73
CA ALA A 134 -10.24 3.71 -15.50
C ALA A 134 -11.21 4.39 -14.51
N ILE A 135 -10.68 4.98 -13.44
CA ILE A 135 -11.50 5.73 -12.47
C ILE A 135 -12.03 7.03 -13.06
N ILE A 136 -11.23 7.75 -13.85
CA ILE A 136 -11.66 8.96 -14.55
C ILE A 136 -12.79 8.64 -15.54
N GLU A 137 -12.68 7.51 -16.26
CA GLU A 137 -13.71 7.01 -17.18
C GLU A 137 -15.01 6.70 -16.42
N GLU A 138 -14.95 5.89 -15.35
CA GLU A 138 -16.11 5.53 -14.52
C GLU A 138 -16.77 6.77 -13.89
N HIS A 139 -15.98 7.69 -13.35
CA HIS A 139 -16.49 8.96 -12.80
C HIS A 139 -17.01 9.91 -13.88
N GLY A 140 -16.56 9.77 -15.14
CA GLY A 140 -17.08 10.53 -16.27
C GLY A 140 -18.57 10.21 -16.52
N GLU A 141 -18.91 8.93 -16.49
CA GLU A 141 -20.31 8.48 -16.61
C GLU A 141 -21.17 8.95 -15.42
N LEU A 142 -20.62 8.88 -14.20
CA LEU A 142 -21.30 9.38 -13.00
C LEU A 142 -21.53 10.89 -13.08
N PHE A 143 -20.54 11.64 -13.57
CA PHE A 143 -20.66 13.08 -13.76
C PHE A 143 -21.75 13.42 -14.76
N ASP A 144 -21.74 12.79 -15.94
CA ASP A 144 -22.72 13.09 -16.98
C ASP A 144 -24.15 12.75 -16.49
N ARG A 145 -24.31 11.65 -15.73
CA ARG A 145 -25.57 11.28 -15.07
C ARG A 145 -26.02 12.30 -14.02
N ALA A 146 -25.09 12.78 -13.19
CA ALA A 146 -25.38 13.76 -12.14
C ALA A 146 -25.71 15.16 -12.73
N LEU A 147 -25.11 15.51 -13.87
CA LEU A 147 -25.32 16.79 -14.54
C LEU A 147 -26.62 16.83 -15.36
N ALA A 148 -27.05 15.70 -15.94
CA ALA A 148 -28.25 15.60 -16.78
C ALA A 148 -29.51 16.32 -16.23
N PRO A 149 -29.98 16.09 -14.99
CA PRO A 149 -31.18 16.77 -14.49
C PRO A 149 -31.01 18.29 -14.36
N ARG A 150 -29.77 18.79 -14.20
CA ARG A 150 -29.48 20.22 -14.14
C ARG A 150 -29.55 20.87 -15.53
N LEU A 151 -29.15 20.13 -16.56
CA LEU A 151 -29.30 20.56 -17.95
C LEU A 151 -30.76 20.56 -18.39
N GLU A 152 -31.54 19.55 -17.98
CA GLU A 152 -32.99 19.52 -18.21
C GLU A 152 -33.70 20.71 -17.55
N ARG A 153 -33.35 21.03 -16.29
CA ARG A 153 -33.87 22.21 -15.60
C ARG A 153 -33.52 23.50 -16.33
N GLN A 154 -32.29 23.62 -16.82
CA GLN A 154 -31.86 24.78 -17.61
C GLN A 154 -32.72 24.93 -18.88
N ALA A 155 -32.93 23.85 -19.63
CA ALA A 155 -33.76 23.86 -20.83
C ALA A 155 -35.24 24.20 -20.52
N ALA A 156 -35.78 23.67 -19.42
CA ALA A 156 -37.14 24.00 -18.98
C ALA A 156 -37.30 25.48 -18.62
N LEU A 157 -36.32 26.08 -17.92
CA LEU A 157 -36.32 27.50 -17.60
C LEU A 157 -36.23 28.38 -18.86
N GLU A 158 -35.42 27.98 -19.85
CA GLU A 158 -35.32 28.68 -21.14
C GLU A 158 -36.65 28.66 -21.90
N GLU A 159 -37.38 27.54 -21.85
CA GLU A 159 -38.69 27.44 -22.50
C GLU A 159 -39.75 28.27 -21.79
N MET A 160 -39.79 28.24 -20.45
CA MET A 160 -40.69 29.11 -19.67
C MET A 160 -40.44 30.59 -19.94
N LEU A 161 -39.18 30.98 -20.18
CA LEU A 161 -38.81 32.37 -20.48
C LEU A 161 -39.47 32.91 -21.75
N LYS A 162 -39.71 32.05 -22.76
CA LYS A 162 -40.29 32.45 -24.05
C LYS A 162 -41.76 32.84 -23.95
N GLY A 163 -42.49 32.30 -22.96
CA GLY A 163 -43.94 32.48 -22.80
C GLY A 163 -44.36 33.43 -21.68
N GLN A 164 -43.42 33.97 -20.90
CA GLN A 164 -43.69 34.81 -19.73
C GLN A 164 -43.47 36.30 -20.04
N SER A 165 -44.18 37.17 -19.34
CA SER A 165 -44.00 38.63 -19.42
C SER A 165 -44.07 39.27 -18.03
N GLY A 166 -43.47 40.45 -17.87
CA GLY A 166 -43.50 41.20 -16.61
C GLY A 166 -42.53 40.67 -15.55
N GLU A 167 -42.92 40.77 -14.27
CA GLU A 167 -42.04 40.51 -13.12
C GLU A 167 -41.52 39.07 -13.04
N ALA A 168 -42.30 38.09 -13.52
CA ALA A 168 -41.91 36.68 -13.56
C ALA A 168 -40.68 36.43 -14.45
N VAL A 169 -40.51 37.23 -15.52
CA VAL A 169 -39.35 37.11 -16.42
C VAL A 169 -38.06 37.45 -15.69
N MET A 170 -38.05 38.50 -14.87
CA MET A 170 -36.85 38.89 -14.12
C MET A 170 -36.42 37.79 -13.14
N ARG A 171 -37.37 37.13 -12.47
CA ARG A 171 -37.07 36.02 -11.55
C ARG A 171 -36.52 34.79 -12.29
N LEU A 172 -37.16 34.40 -13.40
CA LEU A 172 -36.70 33.28 -14.23
C LEU A 172 -35.33 33.55 -14.86
N GLN A 173 -35.06 34.79 -15.28
CA GLN A 173 -33.73 35.19 -15.79
C GLN A 173 -32.64 35.07 -14.73
N ALA A 174 -32.93 35.50 -13.49
CA ALA A 174 -31.98 35.37 -12.39
C ALA A 174 -31.68 33.90 -12.07
N GLU A 175 -32.73 33.06 -11.99
CA GLU A 175 -32.56 31.62 -11.76
C GLU A 175 -31.80 30.94 -12.91
N LEU A 176 -32.13 31.26 -14.16
CA LEU A 176 -31.42 30.71 -15.32
C LEU A 176 -29.95 31.12 -15.32
N ALA A 177 -29.65 32.36 -14.97
CA ALA A 177 -28.28 32.85 -14.87
C ALA A 177 -27.50 32.09 -13.78
N GLU A 178 -28.12 31.84 -12.63
CA GLU A 178 -27.53 31.05 -11.56
C GLU A 178 -27.27 29.58 -11.98
N VAL A 179 -28.27 28.93 -12.58
CA VAL A 179 -28.15 27.56 -13.09
C VAL A 179 -27.03 27.46 -14.13
N LYS A 180 -26.97 28.38 -15.09
CA LYS A 180 -25.92 28.44 -16.10
C LYS A 180 -24.55 28.65 -15.46
N ALA A 181 -24.43 29.61 -14.54
CA ALA A 181 -23.18 29.88 -13.83
C ALA A 181 -22.69 28.63 -13.07
N ASN A 182 -23.58 27.91 -12.39
CA ASN A 182 -23.22 26.69 -11.67
C ASN A 182 -22.86 25.52 -12.60
N ASN A 183 -23.55 25.38 -13.75
CA ASN A 183 -23.27 24.33 -14.74
C ASN A 183 -21.92 24.54 -15.45
N THR A 184 -21.52 25.79 -15.70
CA THR A 184 -20.28 26.10 -16.44
C THR A 184 -19.08 26.45 -15.57
N SER A 185 -19.28 26.74 -14.28
CA SER A 185 -18.19 27.18 -13.40
C SER A 185 -17.27 26.02 -13.02
N PRO A 186 -15.95 26.10 -13.29
CA PRO A 186 -14.99 25.06 -12.94
C PRO A 186 -14.80 24.90 -11.43
N THR A 187 -15.13 25.92 -10.62
CA THR A 187 -15.03 25.83 -9.16
C THR A 187 -16.22 25.12 -8.52
N VAL A 188 -17.31 24.96 -9.28
CA VAL A 188 -18.58 24.43 -8.80
C VAL A 188 -18.85 23.06 -9.42
N THR A 189 -18.59 22.92 -10.71
CA THR A 189 -18.87 21.73 -11.51
C THR A 189 -17.61 21.36 -12.30
N GLU A 190 -17.02 20.23 -11.97
CA GLU A 190 -15.72 19.80 -12.48
C GLU A 190 -15.67 18.29 -12.61
N LYS A 191 -15.15 17.78 -13.74
CA LYS A 191 -14.95 16.34 -13.94
C LYS A 191 -13.76 15.85 -13.11
N THR A 192 -13.82 14.58 -12.69
CA THR A 192 -12.68 13.91 -12.05
C THR A 192 -11.46 13.98 -12.98
N ARG A 193 -10.30 14.33 -12.43
CA ARG A 193 -9.08 14.52 -13.22
C ARG A 193 -7.81 14.16 -12.44
N LEU A 194 -6.72 13.99 -13.18
CA LEU A 194 -5.38 13.97 -12.61
C LEU A 194 -4.97 15.39 -12.20
N VAL A 195 -4.47 15.53 -10.97
CA VAL A 195 -3.94 16.82 -10.48
C VAL A 195 -2.60 17.13 -11.15
N GLU A 196 -1.76 16.11 -11.28
CA GLU A 196 -0.42 16.17 -11.84
C GLU A 196 -0.20 14.95 -12.76
N PRO A 197 0.73 15.04 -13.72
CA PRO A 197 1.17 13.86 -14.46
C PRO A 197 1.67 12.79 -13.47
N VAL A 198 1.50 11.52 -13.81
CA VAL A 198 1.95 10.41 -12.96
C VAL A 198 3.43 10.57 -12.66
N VAL A 199 3.76 10.74 -11.39
CA VAL A 199 5.14 10.98 -10.95
C VAL A 199 5.73 9.65 -10.53
N PRO A 200 6.97 9.35 -10.93
CA PRO A 200 7.68 8.22 -10.36
C PRO A 200 7.93 8.39 -8.87
N GLY A 201 7.71 7.32 -8.13
CA GLY A 201 7.90 7.27 -6.70
C GLY A 201 9.29 6.79 -6.30
N ALA A 202 9.39 6.35 -5.05
CA ALA A 202 10.62 5.83 -4.48
C ALA A 202 10.96 4.43 -5.05
N ILE A 203 12.26 4.16 -5.11
CA ILE A 203 12.79 2.82 -5.32
C ILE A 203 12.75 2.09 -3.97
N ILE A 204 11.97 1.02 -3.90
CA ILE A 204 11.93 0.13 -2.74
C ILE A 204 12.95 -0.98 -3.01
N ALA A 205 14.20 -0.71 -2.64
CA ALA A 205 15.23 -1.73 -2.64
C ALA A 205 15.15 -2.56 -1.35
N PRO A 206 15.19 -3.90 -1.44
CA PRO A 206 15.37 -4.72 -0.24
C PRO A 206 16.67 -4.27 0.45
N ALA A 207 16.65 -4.14 1.78
CA ALA A 207 17.84 -3.85 2.58
C ALA A 207 18.39 -5.19 3.12
N PRO A 208 19.14 -5.97 2.32
CA PRO A 208 19.49 -7.34 2.66
C PRO A 208 20.27 -7.43 3.97
N TRP A 209 21.07 -6.40 4.29
CA TRP A 209 21.87 -6.34 5.51
C TRP A 209 21.04 -6.44 6.80
N ARG A 210 19.82 -5.88 6.83
CA ARG A 210 18.93 -5.97 8.01
C ARG A 210 18.48 -7.40 8.23
N GLY A 211 18.05 -8.07 7.16
CA GLY A 211 17.64 -9.48 7.22
C GLY A 211 18.81 -10.38 7.63
N VAL A 212 19.99 -10.14 7.05
CA VAL A 212 21.22 -10.86 7.38
C VAL A 212 21.58 -10.70 8.86
N ALA A 213 21.58 -9.48 9.40
CA ALA A 213 21.88 -9.24 10.81
C ALA A 213 20.90 -9.94 11.76
N VAL A 214 19.59 -9.85 11.47
CA VAL A 214 18.56 -10.53 12.27
C VAL A 214 18.71 -12.05 12.22
N SER A 215 18.94 -12.63 11.03
CA SER A 215 19.12 -14.07 10.85
C SER A 215 20.36 -14.61 11.58
N ALA A 216 21.48 -13.87 11.52
CA ALA A 216 22.71 -14.22 12.22
C ALA A 216 22.51 -14.22 13.74
N MET A 217 21.81 -13.20 14.26
CA MET A 217 21.50 -13.09 15.68
C MET A 217 20.58 -14.23 16.15
N LEU A 218 19.52 -14.54 15.41
CA LEU A 218 18.62 -15.65 15.73
C LEU A 218 19.34 -17.00 15.68
N ALA A 219 20.17 -17.23 14.66
CA ALA A 219 20.96 -18.45 14.54
C ALA A 219 21.96 -18.60 15.71
N LEU A 220 22.58 -17.50 16.14
CA LEU A 220 23.49 -17.50 17.28
C LEU A 220 22.75 -17.91 18.56
N PHE A 221 21.62 -17.28 18.87
CA PHE A 221 20.85 -17.63 20.07
C PHE A 221 20.34 -19.07 20.04
N ALA A 222 19.80 -19.51 18.90
CA ALA A 222 19.28 -20.87 18.74
C ALA A 222 20.39 -21.93 18.92
N THR A 223 21.57 -21.70 18.37
CA THR A 223 22.69 -22.65 18.42
C THR A 223 23.37 -22.68 19.79
N VAL A 224 23.47 -21.54 20.48
CA VAL A 224 23.92 -21.47 21.88
C VAL A 224 22.95 -22.23 22.80
N ALA A 225 21.64 -22.00 22.66
CA ALA A 225 20.64 -22.70 23.44
C ALA A 225 20.68 -24.22 23.18
N ALA A 226 20.79 -24.63 21.92
CA ALA A 226 20.94 -26.04 21.54
C ALA A 226 22.22 -26.66 22.14
N ALA A 227 23.34 -25.95 22.13
CA ALA A 227 24.59 -26.43 22.72
C ALA A 227 24.47 -26.68 24.23
N ILE A 228 23.80 -25.77 24.96
CA ILE A 228 23.51 -25.92 26.38
C ILE A 228 22.59 -27.13 26.63
N LEU A 229 21.52 -27.24 25.85
CA LEU A 229 20.53 -28.31 26.00
C LEU A 229 21.12 -29.69 25.69
N LEU A 230 21.98 -29.79 24.67
CA LEU A 230 22.73 -31.02 24.37
C LEU A 230 23.68 -31.42 25.49
N GLU A 231 24.27 -30.46 26.21
CA GLU A 231 25.13 -30.75 27.36
C GLU A 231 24.33 -31.17 28.61
N LEU A 232 23.11 -30.64 28.78
CA LEU A 232 22.19 -31.05 29.84
C LEU A 232 21.66 -32.48 29.62
N LEU A 233 21.41 -32.86 28.36
CA LEU A 233 20.92 -34.19 28.00
C LEU A 233 22.01 -35.26 27.94
N ARG A 234 23.30 -34.89 27.97
CA ARG A 234 24.41 -35.86 27.97
C ARG A 234 24.39 -36.68 29.27
N PRO A 235 24.18 -38.01 29.22
CA PRO A 235 24.10 -38.83 30.42
C PRO A 235 25.44 -38.85 31.16
N ALA A 236 25.39 -38.70 32.49
CA ALA A 236 26.56 -38.63 33.38
C ALA A 236 27.49 -39.86 33.29
N GLY A 237 27.00 -40.99 32.76
CA GLY A 237 27.75 -42.24 32.62
C GLY A 237 28.89 -42.21 31.58
N ALA A 238 28.89 -41.28 30.62
CA ALA A 238 29.90 -41.25 29.57
C ALA A 238 31.30 -40.78 30.02
N MET A 239 31.44 -40.17 31.21
CA MET A 239 32.76 -39.72 31.71
C MET A 239 33.61 -40.84 32.31
N LYS A 240 33.02 -41.92 32.84
CA LYS A 240 33.80 -42.99 33.51
C LYS A 240 34.62 -43.86 32.54
N SER A 241 34.29 -43.90 31.25
CA SER A 241 35.00 -44.74 30.27
C SER A 241 36.32 -44.15 29.74
N ARG A 242 36.60 -42.86 29.93
CA ARG A 242 37.85 -42.22 29.45
C ARG A 242 39.00 -42.27 30.45
N ALA A 243 38.72 -42.52 31.73
CA ALA A 243 39.76 -42.57 32.77
C ALA A 243 40.54 -43.90 32.82
N VAL A 244 40.06 -44.96 32.16
CA VAL A 244 40.62 -46.32 32.28
C VAL A 244 41.60 -46.69 31.15
N LYS A 245 41.93 -45.77 30.23
CA LYS A 245 42.83 -46.05 29.08
C LYS A 245 44.17 -45.29 29.12
N LEU A 246 44.61 -44.86 30.30
CA LEU A 246 45.91 -44.20 30.50
C LEU A 246 46.81 -44.93 31.50
N GLU A 247 46.57 -46.23 31.71
CA GLU A 247 47.55 -47.16 32.30
C GLU A 247 48.16 -48.03 31.20
#